data_AF-A0A1I7MVD5-F1
#
_entry.id   AF-A0A1I7MVD5-F1
#
_cell.length_a   1.000
_cell.length_b   1.000
_cell.length_c   1.000
_cell.angle_alpha   90.00
_cell.angle_beta   90.00
_cell.angle_gamma   90.00
#
_symmetry.space_group_name_H-M   'P 1'
#
loop_
_entity.id
_entity.type
_entity.pdbx_description
1 polymer ?
#
loop_
_entity_poly.entity_id
_entity_poly.type
_entity_poly.pdbx_seq_one_letter_code
_entity_poly.pdbx_strand_id
1 'polypeptide(L)'
;MRLVATMANFTTHIAIGTVVTGALATLTLAADVVAPQNLVAVTLAGVLGSVLPDIDLKDSRPSRAMFAGLAIFFSFAVLFNAATEFSIAELWVLWLGTLLLVRYGLHAIFHRISVHRGIWHSILAAVFSSVATAIVFRYLLGKPEGVSWLAAAFMFVGYITHLTLDEIYSVDVMDTRIKSSFGTALKFFDRRHLGASLAMAGATAAAIMISPQTTTFVEGLSSRSMWTGLQQRMLPTDKWFGIVQAPHFASRKPDSASGITTSSIGEHSVDRPGEAKDAAVPSVQPQPAAEAAPLPAPAPASDVLPGSANP
;
A
#
# COMPACT_ATOMS: atom_id res chain seq x y z
N MET A 1 -37.98 -9.52 19.89
CA MET A 1 -36.71 -8.95 19.43
C MET A 1 -36.21 -9.80 18.27
N ARG A 2 -36.48 -9.39 17.02
CA ARG A 2 -36.07 -10.15 15.83
C ARG A 2 -34.58 -9.90 15.60
N LEU A 3 -33.74 -10.89 15.90
CA LEU A 3 -32.38 -10.96 15.39
C LEU A 3 -32.48 -11.21 13.89
N VAL A 4 -32.34 -10.15 13.10
CA VAL A 4 -32.15 -10.26 11.67
C VAL A 4 -30.74 -10.83 11.47
N ALA A 5 -30.65 -12.07 11.00
CA ALA A 5 -29.41 -12.61 10.47
C ALA A 5 -29.01 -11.76 9.25
N THR A 6 -28.16 -10.77 9.47
CA THR A 6 -27.57 -9.96 8.40
C THR A 6 -26.56 -10.83 7.65
N MET A 7 -26.82 -11.10 6.37
CA MET A 7 -25.75 -11.34 5.38
C MET A 7 -24.63 -10.32 5.64
N ALA A 8 -23.35 -10.72 5.56
CA ALA A 8 -22.25 -9.78 5.74
C ALA A 8 -22.45 -8.59 4.79
N ASN A 9 -22.73 -7.43 5.36
CA ASN A 9 -22.93 -6.24 4.56
C ASN A 9 -21.57 -5.66 4.18
N PHE A 10 -21.56 -4.72 3.23
CA PHE A 10 -20.35 -4.03 2.80
C PHE A 10 -19.50 -3.49 3.97
N THR A 11 -20.14 -3.00 5.04
CA THR A 11 -19.46 -2.52 6.24
C THR A 11 -18.74 -3.64 6.98
N THR A 12 -19.33 -4.83 7.10
CA THR A 12 -18.68 -6.01 7.70
C THR A 12 -17.42 -6.39 6.92
N HIS A 13 -17.48 -6.39 5.60
CA HIS A 13 -16.35 -6.71 4.73
C HIS A 13 -15.20 -5.71 4.85
N ILE A 14 -15.50 -4.40 4.92
CA ILE A 14 -14.48 -3.38 5.21
C ILE A 14 -13.91 -3.56 6.62
N ALA A 15 -14.76 -3.74 7.63
CA ALA A 15 -14.34 -3.79 9.02
C ALA A 15 -13.41 -4.98 9.28
N ILE A 16 -13.84 -6.19 8.89
CA ILE A 16 -13.04 -7.40 9.07
C ILE A 16 -11.80 -7.36 8.16
N GLY A 17 -11.93 -6.89 6.92
CA GLY A 17 -10.79 -6.68 6.03
C GLY A 17 -9.74 -5.74 6.63
N THR A 18 -10.16 -4.64 7.26
CA THR A 18 -9.26 -3.69 7.95
C THR A 18 -8.56 -4.35 9.12
N VAL A 19 -9.26 -5.18 9.92
CA VAL A 19 -8.65 -5.90 11.04
C VAL A 19 -7.63 -6.92 10.54
N VAL A 20 -7.98 -7.75 9.54
CA VAL A 20 -7.10 -8.79 9.00
C VAL A 20 -5.86 -8.18 8.35
N THR A 21 -6.04 -7.15 7.52
CA THR A 21 -4.94 -6.48 6.83
C THR A 21 -4.09 -5.64 7.78
N GLY A 22 -4.68 -5.04 8.81
CA GLY A 22 -3.96 -4.37 9.89
C GLY A 22 -3.11 -5.34 10.72
N ALA A 23 -3.63 -6.52 11.04
CA ALA A 23 -2.86 -7.58 11.70
C ALA A 23 -1.72 -8.12 10.80
N LEU A 24 -1.97 -8.24 9.50
CA LEU A 24 -0.92 -8.60 8.55
C LEU A 24 0.15 -7.49 8.45
N ALA A 25 -0.26 -6.22 8.48
CA ALA A 25 0.63 -5.07 8.49
C ALA A 25 1.57 -5.09 9.70
N THR A 26 1.04 -5.32 10.90
CA THR A 26 1.87 -5.41 12.11
C THR A 26 2.85 -6.57 12.05
N LEU A 27 2.44 -7.72 11.48
CA LEU A 27 3.32 -8.86 11.28
C LEU A 27 4.48 -8.53 10.32
N THR A 28 4.16 -7.91 9.18
CA THR A 28 5.18 -7.53 8.19
C THR A 28 6.11 -6.41 8.68
N LEU A 29 5.61 -5.52 9.53
CA LEU A 29 6.43 -4.52 10.21
C LEU A 29 7.36 -5.18 11.23
N ALA A 30 6.87 -6.12 12.03
CA ALA A 30 7.68 -6.86 13.00
C ALA A 30 8.78 -7.69 12.33
N ALA A 31 8.49 -8.27 11.17
CA ALA A 31 9.43 -9.03 10.35
C ALA A 31 10.38 -8.16 9.52
N ASP A 32 10.32 -6.82 9.64
CA ASP A 32 11.15 -5.85 8.91
C ASP A 32 11.10 -6.01 7.38
N VAL A 33 9.94 -6.45 6.87
CA VAL A 33 9.72 -6.77 5.45
C VAL A 33 9.46 -5.52 4.62
N VAL A 34 8.96 -4.46 5.26
CA VAL A 34 8.50 -3.26 4.59
C VAL A 34 8.85 -2.01 5.39
N ALA A 35 9.39 -1.01 4.69
CA ALA A 35 9.62 0.29 5.29
C ALA A 35 8.28 0.91 5.76
N PRO A 36 8.22 1.54 6.95
CA PRO A 36 6.99 2.11 7.51
C PRO A 36 6.23 3.03 6.54
N GLN A 37 6.96 3.75 5.69
CA GLN A 37 6.42 4.63 4.65
C GLN A 37 5.54 3.94 3.60
N ASN A 38 5.75 2.65 3.34
CA ASN A 38 4.95 1.89 2.37
C ASN A 38 3.83 1.09 3.04
N LEU A 39 3.86 0.95 4.36
CA LEU A 39 2.94 0.10 5.11
C LEU A 39 1.49 0.55 4.94
N VAL A 40 1.23 1.87 4.99
CA VAL A 40 -0.13 2.41 4.82
C VAL A 40 -0.69 2.06 3.44
N ALA A 41 0.09 2.25 2.37
CA ALA A 41 -0.35 1.97 1.00
C ALA A 41 -0.64 0.47 0.80
N VAL A 42 0.24 -0.39 1.31
CA VAL A 42 0.10 -1.86 1.24
C VAL A 42 -1.14 -2.32 2.04
N THR A 43 -1.36 -1.79 3.23
CA THR A 43 -2.56 -2.09 4.04
C THR A 43 -3.84 -1.65 3.34
N LEU A 44 -3.86 -0.44 2.76
CA LEU A 44 -5.01 0.05 1.99
C LEU A 44 -5.30 -0.84 0.78
N ALA A 45 -4.29 -1.37 0.10
CA ALA A 45 -4.49 -2.34 -0.97
C ALA A 45 -5.21 -3.61 -0.47
N GLY A 46 -4.86 -4.09 0.73
CA GLY A 46 -5.58 -5.20 1.36
C GLY A 46 -7.02 -4.87 1.72
N VAL A 47 -7.29 -3.69 2.30
CA VAL A 47 -8.65 -3.25 2.62
C VAL A 47 -9.49 -3.12 1.35
N LEU A 48 -8.92 -2.58 0.27
CA LEU A 48 -9.58 -2.55 -1.03
C LEU A 48 -9.89 -3.97 -1.53
N GLY A 49 -8.96 -4.92 -1.35
CA GLY A 49 -9.19 -6.32 -1.68
C GLY A 49 -10.38 -6.93 -0.95
N SER A 50 -10.65 -6.53 0.30
CA SER A 50 -11.78 -7.07 1.05
C SER A 50 -13.15 -6.57 0.60
N VAL A 51 -13.22 -5.63 -0.34
CA VAL A 51 -14.48 -5.15 -0.94
C VAL A 51 -14.52 -5.24 -2.46
N LEU A 52 -13.37 -5.53 -3.08
CA LEU A 52 -13.25 -5.61 -4.54
C LEU A 52 -14.20 -6.63 -5.19
N PRO A 53 -14.52 -7.80 -4.61
CA PRO A 53 -15.43 -8.76 -5.25
C PRO A 53 -16.84 -8.21 -5.49
N ASP A 54 -17.28 -7.28 -4.64
CA ASP A 54 -18.58 -6.60 -4.71
C ASP A 54 -18.70 -5.55 -5.82
N ILE A 55 -17.62 -5.31 -6.58
CA ILE A 55 -17.61 -4.36 -7.69
C ILE A 55 -18.72 -4.62 -8.72
N ASP A 56 -19.09 -5.89 -8.89
CA ASP A 56 -20.07 -6.40 -9.86
C ASP A 56 -21.53 -6.35 -9.38
N LEU A 57 -21.78 -5.77 -8.20
CA LEU A 57 -23.14 -5.54 -7.73
C LEU A 57 -23.81 -4.41 -8.54
N LYS A 58 -24.57 -4.80 -9.57
CA LYS A 58 -25.33 -3.89 -10.47
C LYS A 58 -26.08 -2.81 -9.67
N ASP A 59 -25.84 -1.55 -10.04
CA ASP A 59 -26.54 -0.34 -9.57
C ASP A 59 -26.74 -0.22 -8.06
N SER A 60 -25.79 -0.73 -7.28
CA SER A 60 -25.82 -0.64 -5.83
C SER A 60 -25.11 0.63 -5.32
N ARG A 61 -25.55 1.16 -4.17
CA ARG A 61 -24.84 2.24 -3.48
C ARG A 61 -23.36 1.86 -3.18
N PRO A 62 -23.03 0.63 -2.76
CA PRO A 62 -21.64 0.19 -2.55
C PRO A 62 -20.76 0.21 -3.80
N SER A 63 -21.21 -0.36 -4.93
CA SER A 63 -20.41 -0.37 -6.17
C SER A 63 -20.08 1.05 -6.64
N ARG A 64 -21.06 1.98 -6.60
CA ARG A 64 -20.82 3.39 -6.93
C ARG A 64 -19.83 4.07 -5.98
N ALA A 65 -19.89 3.77 -4.68
CA ALA A 65 -18.94 4.30 -3.71
C ALA A 65 -17.52 3.76 -3.97
N MET A 66 -17.39 2.50 -4.35
CA MET A 66 -16.11 1.87 -4.66
C MET A 66 -15.46 2.49 -5.91
N PHE A 67 -16.21 2.63 -7.02
CA PHE A 67 -15.72 3.30 -8.22
C PHE A 67 -15.42 4.79 -7.98
N ALA A 68 -16.17 5.46 -7.12
CA ALA A 68 -15.85 6.83 -6.70
C ALA A 68 -14.51 6.90 -5.96
N GLY A 69 -14.25 5.96 -5.03
CA GLY A 69 -12.99 5.86 -4.31
C GLY A 69 -11.81 5.57 -5.25
N LEU A 70 -11.96 4.59 -6.15
CA LEU A 70 -10.95 4.28 -7.18
C LEU A 70 -10.69 5.47 -8.10
N ALA A 71 -11.73 6.19 -8.51
CA ALA A 71 -11.58 7.38 -9.34
C ALA A 71 -10.75 8.45 -8.64
N ILE A 72 -11.03 8.74 -7.36
CA ILE A 72 -10.24 9.69 -6.57
C ILE A 72 -8.79 9.21 -6.48
N PHE A 73 -8.58 7.95 -6.10
CA PHE A 73 -7.25 7.36 -5.97
C PHE A 73 -6.43 7.48 -7.26
N PHE A 74 -6.96 7.01 -8.39
CA PHE A 74 -6.26 7.05 -9.66
C PHE A 74 -6.03 8.48 -10.16
N SER A 75 -6.96 9.41 -9.90
CA SER A 75 -6.78 10.81 -10.28
C SER A 75 -5.59 11.44 -9.57
N PHE A 76 -5.46 11.21 -8.26
CA PHE A 76 -4.30 11.69 -7.51
C PHE A 76 -3.02 10.94 -7.85
N ALA A 77 -3.09 9.63 -8.11
CA ALA A 77 -1.93 8.86 -8.55
C ALA A 77 -1.37 9.40 -9.88
N VAL A 78 -2.24 9.66 -10.86
CA VAL A 78 -1.85 10.27 -12.14
C VAL A 78 -1.31 11.68 -11.93
N LEU A 79 -1.99 12.52 -11.14
CA LEU A 79 -1.55 13.89 -10.86
C LEU A 79 -0.15 13.92 -10.26
N PHE A 80 0.13 13.08 -9.24
CA PHE A 80 1.44 13.09 -8.58
C PHE A 80 2.54 12.47 -9.42
N ASN A 81 2.22 11.49 -10.26
CA ASN A 81 3.18 10.90 -11.21
C ASN A 81 3.56 11.92 -12.29
N ALA A 82 2.59 12.68 -12.79
CA ALA A 82 2.78 13.70 -13.84
C ALA A 82 3.29 15.06 -13.30
N ALA A 83 3.35 15.26 -11.98
CA ALA A 83 3.48 16.58 -11.35
C ALA A 83 4.76 17.35 -11.76
N THR A 84 5.83 16.66 -12.11
CA THR A 84 7.12 17.26 -12.48
C THR A 84 7.28 17.51 -13.98
N GLU A 85 6.40 16.96 -14.81
CA GLU A 85 6.53 16.96 -16.28
C GLU A 85 5.56 17.94 -16.97
N PHE A 86 4.48 18.32 -16.28
CA PHE A 86 3.38 19.10 -16.87
C PHE A 86 3.09 20.39 -16.09
N SER A 87 2.50 21.36 -16.77
CA SER A 87 2.01 22.60 -16.14
C SER A 87 0.81 22.34 -15.22
N ILE A 88 0.53 23.27 -14.30
CA ILE A 88 -0.61 23.15 -13.36
C ILE A 88 -1.95 22.95 -14.09
N ALA A 89 -2.15 23.64 -15.22
CA ALA A 89 -3.37 23.50 -16.01
C ALA A 89 -3.51 22.10 -16.61
N GLU A 90 -2.44 21.56 -17.18
CA GLU A 90 -2.42 20.18 -17.71
C GLU A 90 -2.64 19.16 -16.60
N LEU A 91 -2.06 19.37 -15.42
CA LEU A 91 -2.30 18.50 -14.26
C LEU A 91 -3.76 18.51 -13.80
N TRP A 92 -4.44 19.65 -13.83
CA TRP A 92 -5.87 19.72 -13.52
C TRP A 92 -6.71 18.99 -14.56
N VAL A 93 -6.34 19.09 -15.84
CA VAL A 93 -7.00 18.35 -16.92
C VAL A 93 -6.78 16.85 -16.76
N LEU A 94 -5.55 16.39 -16.48
CA LEU A 94 -5.26 14.97 -16.24
C LEU A 94 -5.98 14.44 -15.00
N TRP A 95 -5.99 15.21 -13.91
CA TRP A 95 -6.65 14.83 -12.66
C TRP A 95 -8.17 14.73 -12.84
N LEU A 96 -8.81 15.79 -13.37
CA LEU A 96 -10.27 15.80 -13.56
C LEU A 96 -10.68 14.81 -14.67
N GLY A 97 -9.89 14.72 -15.73
CA GLY A 97 -10.09 13.76 -16.82
C GLY A 97 -10.06 12.32 -16.31
N THR A 98 -9.06 11.97 -15.51
CA THR A 98 -8.97 10.63 -14.88
C THR A 98 -10.15 10.40 -13.94
N LEU A 99 -10.55 11.40 -13.15
CA LEU A 99 -11.67 11.30 -12.22
C LEU A 99 -12.97 10.95 -12.96
N LEU A 100 -13.30 11.72 -14.00
CA LEU A 100 -14.52 11.51 -14.78
C LEU A 100 -14.46 10.21 -15.57
N LEU A 101 -13.30 9.89 -16.15
CA LEU A 101 -13.09 8.67 -16.91
C LEU A 101 -13.29 7.43 -16.04
N VAL A 102 -12.69 7.37 -14.85
CA VAL A 102 -12.81 6.20 -13.97
C VAL A 102 -14.21 6.15 -13.33
N ARG A 103 -14.70 7.28 -12.82
CA ARG A 103 -15.97 7.34 -12.09
C ARG A 103 -17.17 6.99 -12.98
N TYR A 104 -17.20 7.50 -14.21
CA TYR A 104 -18.34 7.35 -15.10
C TYR A 104 -18.03 6.44 -16.28
N GLY A 105 -16.89 6.62 -16.95
CA GLY A 105 -16.50 5.82 -18.11
C GLY A 105 -16.24 4.36 -17.76
N LEU A 106 -15.26 4.10 -16.88
CA LEU A 106 -14.90 2.75 -16.45
C LEU A 106 -16.08 2.07 -15.75
N HIS A 107 -16.79 2.77 -14.86
CA HIS A 107 -18.02 2.23 -14.24
C HIS A 107 -19.06 1.80 -15.29
N ALA A 108 -19.34 2.64 -16.29
CA ALA A 108 -20.34 2.30 -17.32
C ALA A 108 -19.90 1.15 -18.23
N ILE A 109 -18.63 1.13 -18.63
CA ILE A 109 -18.06 0.03 -19.45
C ILE A 109 -18.08 -1.27 -18.65
N PHE A 110 -17.65 -1.21 -17.38
CA PHE A 110 -17.64 -2.35 -16.48
C PHE A 110 -19.03 -2.96 -16.37
N HIS A 111 -20.06 -2.19 -15.99
CA HIS A 111 -21.42 -2.73 -15.84
C HIS A 111 -22.04 -3.26 -17.14
N ARG A 112 -21.56 -2.82 -18.32
CA ARG A 112 -21.98 -3.39 -19.61
C ARG A 112 -21.35 -4.76 -19.88
N ILE A 113 -20.12 -4.98 -19.44
CA ILE A 113 -19.36 -6.23 -19.67
C ILE A 113 -19.62 -7.24 -18.54
N SER A 114 -19.77 -6.76 -17.31
CA SER A 114 -20.03 -7.54 -16.10
C SER A 114 -21.50 -7.98 -16.02
N VAL A 115 -21.96 -8.69 -17.04
CA VAL A 115 -23.33 -9.24 -17.08
C VAL A 115 -23.47 -10.41 -16.10
N HIS A 116 -22.34 -11.07 -15.78
CA HIS A 116 -22.25 -12.31 -15.02
C HIS A 116 -21.63 -12.10 -13.63
N ARG A 117 -22.50 -11.84 -12.65
CA ARG A 117 -22.17 -11.56 -11.23
C ARG A 117 -21.19 -12.53 -10.54
N GLY A 118 -20.99 -13.73 -11.10
CA GLY A 118 -20.22 -14.81 -10.48
C GLY A 118 -18.71 -14.76 -10.71
N ILE A 119 -18.22 -13.99 -11.69
CA ILE A 119 -16.79 -14.06 -12.08
C ILE A 119 -15.89 -13.39 -11.04
N TRP A 120 -16.32 -12.24 -10.51
CA TRP A 120 -15.59 -11.51 -9.48
C TRP A 120 -15.64 -12.22 -8.11
N HIS A 121 -16.59 -13.14 -7.90
CA HIS A 121 -16.59 -14.05 -6.73
C HIS A 121 -15.84 -15.35 -7.03
N SER A 122 -14.57 -15.24 -7.45
CA SER A 122 -13.72 -16.40 -7.74
C SER A 122 -12.27 -16.17 -7.33
N ILE A 123 -11.55 -17.26 -7.06
CA ILE A 123 -10.12 -17.22 -6.76
C ILE A 123 -9.33 -16.72 -7.97
N LEU A 124 -9.76 -17.02 -9.20
CA LEU A 124 -9.11 -16.48 -10.39
C LEU A 124 -9.19 -14.95 -10.46
N ALA A 125 -10.32 -14.36 -10.08
CA ALA A 125 -10.45 -12.90 -9.97
C ALA A 125 -9.60 -12.33 -8.82
N ALA A 126 -9.42 -13.07 -7.72
CA ALA A 126 -8.49 -12.71 -6.66
C ALA A 126 -7.03 -12.66 -7.15
N VAL A 127 -6.60 -13.67 -7.92
CA VAL A 127 -5.26 -13.71 -8.53
C VAL A 127 -5.08 -12.58 -9.54
N PHE A 128 -6.06 -12.37 -10.42
CA PHE A 128 -6.05 -11.24 -11.36
C PHE A 128 -5.86 -9.91 -10.62
N SER A 129 -6.67 -9.66 -9.59
CA SER A 129 -6.64 -8.42 -8.82
C SER A 129 -5.32 -8.23 -8.07
N SER A 130 -4.76 -9.31 -7.55
CA SER A 130 -3.44 -9.33 -6.92
C SER A 130 -2.34 -8.92 -7.90
N VAL A 131 -2.27 -9.56 -9.07
CA VAL A 131 -1.27 -9.23 -10.10
C VAL A 131 -1.46 -7.82 -10.65
N ALA A 132 -2.71 -7.40 -10.89
CA ALA A 132 -3.02 -6.03 -11.30
C ALA A 132 -2.54 -5.01 -10.27
N THR A 133 -2.65 -5.32 -8.97
CA THR A 133 -2.12 -4.49 -7.89
C THR A 133 -0.60 -4.39 -7.95
N ALA A 134 0.12 -5.49 -8.23
CA ALA A 134 1.58 -5.45 -8.43
C ALA A 134 1.96 -4.50 -9.58
N ILE A 135 1.24 -4.56 -10.71
CA ILE A 135 1.45 -3.70 -11.88
C ILE A 135 1.23 -2.22 -11.51
N VAL A 136 0.12 -1.91 -10.83
CA VAL A 136 -0.20 -0.55 -10.38
C VAL A 136 0.88 -0.01 -9.44
N PHE A 137 1.29 -0.80 -8.44
CA PHE A 137 2.33 -0.37 -7.52
C PHE A 137 3.68 -0.15 -8.21
N ARG A 138 4.06 -1.01 -9.17
CA ARG A 138 5.32 -0.88 -9.89
C ARG A 138 5.32 0.31 -10.84
N TYR A 139 4.36 0.36 -11.75
CA TYR A 139 4.40 1.26 -12.90
C TYR A 139 3.68 2.57 -12.66
N LEU A 140 2.59 2.57 -11.88
CA LEU A 140 1.84 3.80 -11.60
C LEU A 140 2.37 4.53 -10.35
N LEU A 141 2.75 3.78 -9.30
CA LEU A 141 3.25 4.36 -8.05
C LEU A 141 4.79 4.36 -7.92
N GLY A 142 5.50 3.81 -8.92
CA GLY A 142 6.96 3.80 -8.94
C GLY A 142 7.61 3.00 -7.79
N LYS A 143 6.89 2.05 -7.18
CA LYS A 143 7.39 1.31 -6.02
C LYS A 143 8.38 0.21 -6.45
N PRO A 144 9.29 -0.20 -5.54
CA PRO A 144 10.16 -1.36 -5.76
C PRO A 144 9.35 -2.65 -5.95
N GLU A 145 9.97 -3.64 -6.61
CA GLU A 145 9.31 -4.92 -6.95
C GLU A 145 8.81 -5.66 -5.71
N GLY A 146 9.64 -5.75 -4.66
CA GLY A 146 9.26 -6.38 -3.39
C GLY A 146 8.03 -5.73 -2.73
N VAL A 147 7.95 -4.40 -2.72
CA VAL A 147 6.79 -3.66 -2.18
C VAL A 147 5.55 -3.87 -3.03
N SER A 148 5.72 -3.96 -4.34
CA SER A 148 4.62 -4.17 -5.30
C SER A 148 3.99 -5.55 -5.13
N TRP A 149 4.82 -6.59 -4.98
CA TRP A 149 4.34 -7.95 -4.69
C TRP A 149 3.82 -8.12 -3.26
N LEU A 150 4.34 -7.35 -2.30
CA LEU A 150 3.75 -7.30 -0.96
C LEU A 150 2.34 -6.69 -0.99
N ALA A 151 2.13 -5.59 -1.72
CA ALA A 151 0.80 -5.02 -1.94
C ALA A 151 -0.14 -6.01 -2.63
N ALA A 152 0.36 -6.75 -3.63
CA ALA A 152 -0.37 -7.83 -4.29
C ALA A 152 -0.78 -8.94 -3.32
N ALA A 153 0.09 -9.32 -2.37
CA ALA A 153 -0.23 -10.30 -1.34
C ALA A 153 -1.30 -9.78 -0.38
N PHE A 154 -1.23 -8.51 0.04
CA PHE A 154 -2.27 -7.88 0.87
C PHE A 154 -3.62 -7.83 0.15
N MET A 155 -3.63 -7.40 -1.11
CA MET A 155 -4.82 -7.43 -1.97
C MET A 155 -5.44 -8.83 -2.01
N PHE A 156 -4.61 -9.85 -2.25
CA PHE A 156 -5.06 -11.24 -2.30
C PHE A 156 -5.65 -11.70 -0.96
N VAL A 157 -4.98 -11.44 0.17
CA VAL A 157 -5.48 -11.79 1.51
C VAL A 157 -6.80 -11.10 1.82
N GLY A 158 -6.92 -9.81 1.49
CA GLY A 158 -8.18 -9.06 1.62
C GLY A 158 -9.30 -9.71 0.80
N TYR A 159 -9.01 -10.05 -0.45
CA TYR A 159 -9.96 -10.70 -1.37
C TYR A 159 -10.42 -12.07 -0.85
N ILE A 160 -9.48 -12.90 -0.39
CA ILE A 160 -9.81 -14.21 0.20
C ILE A 160 -10.61 -14.05 1.49
N THR A 161 -10.31 -13.02 2.29
CA THR A 161 -11.11 -12.70 3.49
C THR A 161 -12.55 -12.41 3.10
N HIS A 162 -12.78 -11.64 2.04
CA HIS A 162 -14.13 -11.40 1.53
C HIS A 162 -14.85 -12.70 1.13
N LEU A 163 -14.24 -13.52 0.27
CA LEU A 163 -14.84 -14.78 -0.17
C LEU A 163 -15.11 -15.74 1.00
N THR A 164 -14.24 -15.74 2.01
CA THR A 164 -14.40 -16.55 3.22
C THR A 164 -15.56 -16.06 4.08
N LEU A 165 -15.71 -14.74 4.23
CA LEU A 165 -16.84 -14.17 4.97
C LEU A 165 -18.15 -14.48 4.27
N ASP A 166 -18.24 -14.30 2.97
CA ASP A 166 -19.43 -14.67 2.20
C ASP A 166 -19.80 -16.14 2.36
N GLU A 167 -18.81 -17.05 2.42
CA GLU A 167 -19.06 -18.46 2.67
C GLU A 167 -19.55 -18.71 4.11
N ILE A 168 -18.92 -18.10 5.12
CA ILE A 168 -19.30 -18.25 6.54
C ILE A 168 -20.71 -17.71 6.79
N TYR A 169 -21.07 -16.56 6.22
CA TYR A 169 -22.39 -15.96 6.40
C TYR A 169 -23.46 -16.56 5.48
N SER A 170 -23.07 -17.28 4.42
CA SER A 170 -23.96 -18.11 3.60
C SER A 170 -24.40 -19.39 4.33
N VAL A 171 -23.56 -19.89 5.24
CA VAL A 171 -23.92 -20.93 6.21
C VAL A 171 -24.65 -20.27 7.37
N ASP A 172 -25.94 -20.52 7.48
CA ASP A 172 -26.77 -19.98 8.56
C ASP A 172 -26.37 -20.62 9.91
N VAL A 173 -25.34 -20.07 10.57
CA VAL A 173 -24.84 -20.54 11.88
C VAL A 173 -25.90 -20.33 12.98
N MET A 174 -26.94 -19.53 12.72
CA MET A 174 -28.00 -19.22 13.68
C MET A 174 -29.32 -19.96 13.44
N ASP A 175 -29.45 -20.77 12.37
CA ASP A 175 -30.65 -21.59 12.15
C ASP A 175 -30.38 -22.86 11.32
N THR A 176 -29.82 -23.88 11.98
CA THR A 176 -29.94 -25.35 11.72
C THR A 176 -30.08 -25.91 10.28
N ARG A 177 -29.62 -25.22 9.23
CA ARG A 177 -29.56 -25.77 7.86
C ARG A 177 -28.26 -25.41 7.17
N ILE A 178 -27.41 -26.42 6.97
CA ILE A 178 -26.34 -26.39 5.98
C ILE A 178 -27.01 -26.30 4.60
N LYS A 179 -26.99 -25.13 3.96
CA LYS A 179 -27.37 -25.02 2.55
C LYS A 179 -26.35 -25.80 1.72
N SER A 180 -26.82 -26.54 0.71
CA SER A 180 -25.95 -27.35 -0.16
C SER A 180 -25.00 -26.51 -1.06
N SER A 181 -24.90 -25.20 -0.83
CA SER A 181 -24.01 -24.28 -1.51
C SER A 181 -22.67 -24.09 -0.79
N PHE A 182 -22.38 -24.85 0.27
CA PHE A 182 -21.08 -24.79 0.94
C PHE A 182 -19.94 -25.04 -0.05
N GLY A 183 -19.02 -24.09 -0.17
CA GLY A 183 -17.88 -24.14 -1.11
C GLY A 183 -18.16 -23.56 -2.49
N THR A 184 -19.25 -22.80 -2.66
CA THR A 184 -19.50 -22.09 -3.93
C THR A 184 -18.87 -20.69 -4.01
N ALA A 185 -18.46 -20.09 -2.89
CA ALA A 185 -17.79 -18.78 -2.89
C ALA A 185 -16.27 -18.89 -3.18
N LEU A 186 -15.62 -19.98 -2.76
CA LEU A 186 -14.22 -20.31 -3.09
C LEU A 186 -14.07 -21.08 -4.41
N LYS A 187 -14.95 -20.82 -5.39
CA LYS A 187 -14.77 -21.41 -6.71
C LYS A 187 -13.49 -20.87 -7.34
N PHE A 188 -12.66 -21.79 -7.84
CA PHE A 188 -11.53 -21.39 -8.69
C PHE A 188 -11.99 -20.65 -9.94
N PHE A 189 -13.17 -21.00 -10.46
CA PHE A 189 -13.69 -20.50 -11.72
C PHE A 189 -15.20 -20.68 -11.80
N ASP A 190 -15.92 -19.76 -12.44
CA ASP A 190 -17.35 -19.92 -12.68
C ASP A 190 -17.61 -20.91 -13.82
N ARG A 191 -18.02 -22.15 -13.48
CA ARG A 191 -18.35 -23.20 -14.46
C ARG A 191 -19.63 -22.91 -15.26
N ARG A 192 -20.49 -22.01 -14.78
CA ARG A 192 -21.76 -21.68 -15.45
C ARG A 192 -21.55 -20.74 -16.65
N HIS A 193 -20.44 -19.99 -16.66
CA HIS A 193 -20.11 -19.00 -17.68
C HIS A 193 -18.67 -19.16 -18.19
N LEU A 194 -18.36 -20.34 -18.74
CA LEU A 194 -17.00 -20.72 -19.16
C LEU A 194 -16.29 -19.67 -20.03
N GLY A 195 -17.00 -19.02 -20.95
CA GLY A 195 -16.39 -18.02 -21.84
C GLY A 195 -15.89 -16.78 -21.10
N ALA A 196 -16.65 -16.32 -20.10
CA ALA A 196 -16.32 -15.10 -19.37
C ALA A 196 -15.21 -15.33 -18.36
N SER A 197 -15.17 -16.52 -17.76
CA SER A 197 -14.08 -16.91 -16.90
C SER A 197 -12.83 -17.31 -17.71
N LEU A 198 -12.95 -17.80 -18.96
CA LEU A 198 -11.81 -17.94 -19.90
C LEU A 198 -11.23 -16.57 -20.26
N ALA A 199 -12.07 -15.57 -20.46
CA ALA A 199 -11.63 -14.19 -20.65
C ALA A 199 -10.88 -13.67 -19.41
N MET A 200 -11.37 -13.96 -18.19
CA MET A 200 -10.64 -13.64 -16.95
C MET A 200 -9.29 -14.37 -16.89
N ALA A 201 -9.23 -15.65 -17.28
CA ALA A 201 -7.98 -16.41 -17.29
C ALA A 201 -6.97 -15.83 -18.29
N GLY A 202 -7.44 -15.45 -19.49
CA GLY A 202 -6.63 -14.76 -20.48
C GLY A 202 -6.13 -13.39 -19.98
N ALA A 203 -7.00 -12.62 -19.31
CA ALA A 203 -6.62 -11.35 -18.69
C ALA A 203 -5.59 -11.54 -17.57
N THR A 204 -5.74 -12.57 -16.73
CA THR A 204 -4.75 -12.93 -15.70
C THR A 204 -3.42 -13.33 -16.32
N ALA A 205 -3.42 -14.14 -17.38
CA ALA A 205 -2.20 -14.53 -18.07
C ALA A 205 -1.48 -13.32 -18.68
N ALA A 206 -2.22 -12.43 -19.35
CA ALA A 206 -1.69 -11.17 -19.87
C ALA A 206 -1.12 -10.28 -18.77
N ALA A 207 -1.81 -10.16 -17.63
CA ALA A 207 -1.34 -9.41 -16.48
C ALA A 207 -0.03 -10.00 -15.92
N ILE A 208 0.07 -11.33 -15.81
CA ILE A 208 1.31 -12.00 -15.36
C ILE A 208 2.46 -11.71 -16.32
N MET A 209 2.23 -11.68 -17.62
CA MET A 209 3.28 -11.36 -18.61
C MET A 209 3.81 -9.92 -18.47
N ILE A 210 2.98 -8.99 -18.00
CA ILE A 210 3.35 -7.58 -17.77
C ILE A 210 3.89 -7.37 -16.35
N SER A 211 3.67 -8.33 -15.45
CA SER A 211 3.98 -8.17 -14.02
C SER A 211 5.48 -8.01 -13.75
N PRO A 212 5.86 -7.25 -12.71
CA PRO A 212 7.26 -7.10 -12.32
C PRO A 212 7.87 -8.44 -11.88
N GLN A 213 9.20 -8.53 -11.89
CA GLN A 213 9.90 -9.73 -11.46
C GLN A 213 9.55 -10.08 -10.00
N THR A 214 9.42 -11.37 -9.70
CA THR A 214 9.02 -11.89 -8.38
C THR A 214 10.22 -12.22 -7.48
N THR A 215 11.43 -12.20 -8.03
CA THR A 215 12.67 -12.70 -7.39
C THR A 215 12.90 -12.04 -6.03
N THR A 216 12.88 -10.71 -5.96
CA THR A 216 13.14 -9.97 -4.72
C THR A 216 12.12 -10.28 -3.62
N PHE A 217 10.86 -10.52 -4.00
CA PHE A 217 9.81 -10.86 -3.06
C PHE A 217 9.95 -12.29 -2.53
N VAL A 218 10.21 -13.25 -3.42
CA VAL A 218 10.36 -14.66 -3.07
C VAL A 218 11.63 -14.89 -2.22
N GLU A 219 12.72 -14.21 -2.55
CA GLU A 219 13.96 -14.22 -1.77
C GLU A 219 13.75 -13.63 -0.38
N GLY A 220 13.06 -12.49 -0.28
CA GLY A 220 12.70 -11.88 1.00
C GLY A 220 11.87 -12.81 1.89
N LEU A 221 10.86 -13.47 1.32
CA LEU A 221 9.98 -14.41 2.03
C LEU A 221 10.69 -15.71 2.44
N SER A 222 11.69 -16.14 1.65
CA SER A 222 12.47 -17.35 1.90
C SER A 222 13.68 -17.10 2.82
N SER A 223 13.94 -15.86 3.21
CA SER A 223 15.11 -15.49 3.99
C SER A 223 15.00 -15.98 5.44
N ARG A 224 15.99 -16.74 5.91
CA ARG A 224 16.02 -17.22 7.31
C ARG A 224 16.08 -16.06 8.31
N SER A 225 16.77 -14.98 7.95
CA SER A 225 16.92 -13.77 8.79
C SER A 225 15.58 -13.12 9.11
N MET A 226 14.68 -13.00 8.13
CA MET A 226 13.31 -12.50 8.34
C MET A 226 12.56 -13.34 9.37
N TRP A 227 12.53 -14.66 9.20
CA TRP A 227 11.84 -15.57 10.12
C TRP A 227 12.43 -15.55 11.53
N THR A 228 13.76 -15.44 11.66
CA THR A 228 14.40 -15.31 12.97
C THR A 228 14.09 -13.97 13.65
N GLY A 229 14.06 -12.87 12.90
CA GLY A 229 13.71 -11.54 13.43
C GLY A 229 12.24 -11.46 13.85
N LEU A 230 11.35 -12.09 13.08
CA LEU A 230 9.94 -12.23 13.44
C LEU A 230 9.78 -13.03 14.74
N GLN A 231 10.41 -14.21 14.83
CA GLN A 231 10.35 -15.05 16.03
C GLN A 231 10.83 -14.30 17.29
N GLN A 232 11.87 -13.47 17.16
CA GLN A 232 12.39 -12.67 18.27
C GLN A 232 11.43 -11.55 18.71
N ARG A 233 10.62 -11.02 17.79
CA ARG A 233 9.68 -9.92 18.05
C ARG A 233 8.25 -10.38 18.34
N MET A 234 7.96 -11.68 18.20
CA MET A 234 6.62 -12.24 18.45
C MET A 234 6.22 -12.20 19.92
N LEU A 235 7.16 -12.37 20.83
CA LEU A 235 6.90 -12.36 22.28
C LEU A 235 7.82 -11.36 22.98
N PRO A 236 7.33 -10.66 24.01
CA PRO A 236 8.16 -9.76 24.79
C PRO A 236 9.25 -10.53 25.51
N THR A 237 10.49 -10.06 25.38
CA THR A 237 11.68 -10.70 25.94
C THR A 237 11.92 -10.32 27.41
N ASP A 238 11.45 -9.14 27.81
CA ASP A 238 11.66 -8.59 29.15
C ASP A 238 10.34 -8.44 29.92
N LYS A 239 9.77 -7.23 29.97
CA LYS A 239 8.50 -6.95 30.66
C LYS A 239 7.37 -6.81 29.66
N TRP A 240 6.34 -7.61 29.82
CA TRP A 240 5.05 -7.46 29.17
C TRP A 240 4.44 -6.11 29.55
N PHE A 241 4.39 -5.19 28.59
CA PHE A 241 3.94 -3.79 28.76
C PHE A 241 4.62 -3.03 29.92
N GLY A 242 5.84 -3.41 30.32
CA GLY A 242 6.55 -2.78 31.44
C GLY A 242 6.04 -3.16 32.84
N ILE A 243 4.96 -3.95 32.93
CA ILE A 243 4.21 -4.20 34.17
C ILE A 243 4.40 -5.64 34.67
N VAL A 244 4.46 -6.62 33.76
CA VAL A 244 4.55 -8.04 34.11
C VAL A 244 5.83 -8.61 33.53
N GLN A 245 6.69 -9.27 34.33
CA GLN A 245 7.83 -9.99 33.78
C GLN A 245 7.32 -11.08 32.83
N ALA A 246 7.74 -11.04 31.57
CA ALA A 246 7.40 -12.08 30.62
C ALA A 246 8.05 -13.39 31.10
N PRO A 247 7.36 -14.55 30.99
CA PRO A 247 7.99 -15.83 31.25
C PRO A 247 9.24 -15.92 30.36
N HIS A 248 10.39 -16.24 30.94
CA HIS A 248 11.62 -16.48 30.19
C HIS A 248 11.44 -17.73 29.31
N PHE A 249 10.84 -17.56 28.14
CA PHE A 249 10.93 -18.54 27.08
C PHE A 249 12.34 -18.40 26.50
N ALA A 250 13.12 -19.48 26.51
CA ALA A 250 14.53 -19.50 26.13
C ALA A 250 14.73 -19.03 24.67
N SER A 251 14.85 -17.72 24.48
CA SER A 251 15.33 -17.12 23.25
C SER A 251 16.82 -17.38 23.16
N ARG A 252 17.22 -18.25 22.23
CA ARG A 252 18.64 -18.44 21.88
C ARG A 252 19.21 -17.10 21.43
N LYS A 253 20.16 -16.55 22.19
CA LYS A 253 20.92 -15.35 21.80
C LYS A 253 21.45 -15.54 20.37
N PRO A 254 21.27 -14.56 19.47
CA PRO A 254 21.90 -14.63 18.16
C PRO A 254 23.41 -14.36 18.30
N ASP A 255 24.21 -15.20 17.66
CA ASP A 255 25.60 -14.86 17.34
C ASP A 255 25.61 -13.65 16.39
N SER A 256 26.51 -12.73 16.67
CA SER A 256 26.76 -11.52 15.90
C SER A 256 27.13 -11.88 14.46
N ALA A 257 26.20 -11.74 13.50
CA ALA A 257 26.54 -11.88 12.09
C ALA A 257 25.67 -11.00 11.18
N SER A 258 26.30 -9.91 10.74
CA SER A 258 26.19 -9.25 9.43
C SER A 258 24.80 -8.76 8.99
N GLY A 259 24.60 -7.45 9.15
CA GLY A 259 23.50 -6.72 8.56
C GLY A 259 23.52 -6.83 7.04
N ILE A 260 22.41 -7.30 6.47
CA ILE A 260 22.03 -7.01 5.10
C ILE A 260 20.87 -6.04 5.21
N THR A 261 21.17 -4.75 5.14
CA THR A 261 20.19 -3.70 4.96
C THR A 261 19.75 -3.71 3.50
N THR A 262 18.46 -3.92 3.23
CA THR A 262 17.88 -3.57 1.92
C THR A 262 17.67 -2.05 1.88
N SER A 263 18.76 -1.28 2.04
CA SER A 263 18.74 0.17 2.07
C SER A 263 19.01 0.75 0.68
N SER A 264 17.97 1.24 0.02
CA SER A 264 18.08 2.49 -0.71
C SER A 264 18.26 3.62 0.32
N ILE A 265 19.48 4.14 0.48
CA ILE A 265 19.87 5.51 0.89
C ILE A 265 21.35 5.46 1.31
N GLY A 266 22.13 6.41 0.79
CA GLY A 266 23.59 6.47 0.85
C GLY A 266 24.19 6.70 2.24
N GLU A 267 25.46 6.30 2.35
CA GLU A 267 26.31 6.43 3.52
C GLU A 267 26.50 7.90 3.94
N HIS A 268 26.17 8.18 5.20
CA HIS A 268 26.89 9.20 5.97
C HIS A 268 27.48 8.52 7.21
N SER A 269 28.78 8.23 7.11
CA SER A 269 29.64 7.75 8.20
C SER A 269 29.76 8.83 9.28
N VAL A 270 29.19 8.59 10.46
CA VAL A 270 29.53 9.32 11.69
C VAL A 270 30.56 8.48 12.43
N ASP A 271 31.83 8.88 12.30
CA ASP A 271 32.94 8.34 13.09
C ASP A 271 32.74 8.65 14.58
N ARG A 272 32.77 7.61 15.41
CA ARG A 272 33.02 7.72 16.85
C ARG A 272 34.28 6.91 17.18
N PRO A 273 35.35 7.55 17.66
CA PRO A 273 36.42 6.85 18.36
C PRO A 273 36.14 6.80 19.87
N GLY A 274 36.42 5.65 20.47
CA GLY A 274 36.22 5.34 21.89
C GLY A 274 37.24 5.95 22.85
N GLU A 275 36.90 5.81 24.13
CA GLU A 275 37.63 6.20 25.34
C GLU A 275 39.08 5.71 25.42
N ALA A 276 40.00 6.57 25.86
CA ALA A 276 40.78 6.36 27.08
C ALA A 276 41.71 7.55 27.47
N LYS A 277 41.56 7.96 28.73
CA LYS A 277 42.59 8.44 29.71
C LYS A 277 43.09 9.90 29.70
N ASP A 278 42.74 10.57 30.81
CA ASP A 278 43.48 11.53 31.64
C ASP A 278 44.74 12.19 31.07
N ALA A 279 44.68 13.51 30.85
CA ALA A 279 45.72 14.46 31.30
C ALA A 279 45.29 15.93 31.11
N ALA A 280 45.27 16.65 32.23
CA ALA A 280 45.61 18.07 32.41
C ALA A 280 45.10 19.13 31.42
N VAL A 281 44.22 19.99 31.95
CA VAL A 281 43.88 21.33 31.46
C VAL A 281 45.08 22.28 31.58
N PRO A 282 45.34 23.13 30.57
CA PRO A 282 45.69 24.51 30.87
C PRO A 282 44.78 25.51 30.15
N SER A 283 44.30 26.47 30.93
CA SER A 283 43.56 27.66 30.56
C SER A 283 44.33 28.58 29.61
N VAL A 284 43.69 28.99 28.50
CA VAL A 284 44.14 30.12 27.67
C VAL A 284 42.97 31.09 27.49
N GLN A 285 43.25 32.35 27.79
CA GLN A 285 42.37 33.51 27.84
C GLN A 285 41.83 33.93 26.45
N PRO A 286 40.71 34.67 26.37
CA PRO A 286 40.15 35.14 25.11
C PRO A 286 40.77 36.46 24.64
N GLN A 287 41.03 36.57 23.33
CA GLN A 287 41.43 37.80 22.64
C GLN A 287 40.59 37.98 21.34
N PRO A 288 40.44 39.22 20.84
CA PRO A 288 39.12 39.82 20.62
C PRO A 288 38.66 39.92 19.16
N ALA A 289 37.41 40.34 19.03
CA ALA A 289 36.61 40.54 17.82
C ALA A 289 37.33 41.23 16.66
N ALA A 290 37.11 40.70 15.45
CA ALA A 290 37.42 41.34 14.19
C ALA A 290 36.13 41.66 13.42
N GLU A 291 35.81 42.96 13.39
CA GLU A 291 35.17 43.78 12.36
C GLU A 291 34.28 43.12 11.29
N ALA A 292 33.03 43.56 11.25
CA ALA A 292 32.06 43.28 10.20
C ALA A 292 32.39 44.02 8.89
N ALA A 293 32.29 43.32 7.75
CA ALA A 293 32.41 43.91 6.42
C ALA A 293 31.15 44.74 6.05
N PRO A 294 31.30 45.93 5.42
CA PRO A 294 30.18 46.82 5.13
C PRO A 294 29.41 46.45 3.85
N LEU A 295 28.10 46.73 3.89
CA LEU A 295 27.11 46.58 2.80
C LEU A 295 27.45 47.45 1.57
N PRO A 296 27.12 47.01 0.34
CA PRO A 296 27.29 47.84 -0.86
C PRO A 296 26.21 48.94 -0.97
N ALA A 297 26.65 50.13 -1.38
CA ALA A 297 25.85 51.34 -1.59
C ALA A 297 24.94 51.28 -2.85
N PRO A 298 23.84 52.06 -2.89
CA PRO A 298 22.87 52.02 -3.99
C PRO A 298 23.35 52.78 -5.24
N ALA A 299 22.95 52.29 -6.42
CA ALA A 299 23.26 52.87 -7.73
C ALA A 299 22.58 54.25 -7.95
N PRO A 300 23.19 55.18 -8.70
CA PRO A 300 22.63 56.51 -8.90
C PRO A 300 21.51 56.53 -9.96
N ALA A 301 20.47 57.30 -9.67
CA ALA A 301 19.40 57.65 -10.59
C ALA A 301 19.92 58.48 -11.77
N SER A 302 19.50 58.16 -12.98
CA SER A 302 19.73 58.99 -14.17
C SER A 302 18.55 59.94 -14.35
N ASP A 303 18.85 61.23 -14.23
CA ASP A 303 17.97 62.34 -14.58
C ASP A 303 17.67 62.34 -16.08
N VAL A 304 16.39 62.30 -16.43
CA VAL A 304 15.90 62.63 -17.77
C VAL A 304 15.45 64.09 -17.75
N LEU A 305 16.19 64.95 -18.48
CA LEU A 305 15.73 66.29 -18.83
C LEU A 305 15.31 66.36 -20.31
N PRO A 306 14.35 67.25 -20.66
CA PRO A 306 13.63 67.22 -21.92
C PRO A 306 14.27 68.12 -23.00
N GLY A 307 14.19 67.69 -24.26
CA GLY A 307 14.63 68.46 -25.43
C GLY A 307 13.50 68.60 -26.45
N SER A 308 12.99 69.83 -26.56
CA SER A 308 11.93 70.33 -27.43
C SER A 308 12.27 70.40 -28.93
N ALA A 309 11.23 70.21 -29.78
CA ALA A 309 10.83 70.96 -31.00
C ALA A 309 11.88 71.21 -32.12
N ASN A 310 11.63 71.24 -33.44
CA ASN A 310 10.48 71.38 -34.35
C ASN A 310 11.09 71.28 -35.80
N PRO A 311 10.39 71.51 -36.93
CA PRO A 311 9.00 71.99 -37.14
C PRO A 311 8.05 70.98 -37.81
#